data_AF-A0A5N6ZBA1-F1
#
_entry.id   AF-A0A5N6ZBA1-F1
#
_cell.length_a   1.000
_cell.length_b   1.000
_cell.length_c   1.000
_cell.angle_alpha   90.00
_cell.angle_beta   90.00
_cell.angle_gamma   90.00
#
_symmetry.space_group_name_H-M   'P 1'
#
loop_
_entity.id
_entity.type
_entity.pdbx_description
1 polymer ?
#
loop_
_entity_poly.entity_id
_entity_poly.type
_entity_poly.pdbx_seq_one_letter_code
_entity_poly.pdbx_strand_id
1 'polypeptide(L)'
;MASIESLLNPLPSPKAPQKKPKLAKDAPIFTRGTTKGPLRYPPCEDRTDELAQIHRAFNLHPMGEIALYPRHIPYNSDKKTFQEKTGRESFEVFQYTFQIPGHDKQWTISWDYNIGLVRTTHLFKSQQYSKTTPAKVLAANPGLRDISHSITGGAIAAQGYWMPFAAAKAVAATFCWNIRYVLTPVFGVDFPSLCVRPGAEGYGGMRIDADIVAEAAHTATYYRLLQRRSPDRYCVSPGSVGTFTPVNGGSSLGTSRSDSPVESLEDVSDGGRGYGVGGFAREIKAAHALLSLCQEVASDSESIERRKRRRASA
;
A
#
# COMPACT_ATOMS: atom_id res chain seq x y z
N MET A 1 20.84 -75.59 13.89
CA MET A 1 22.05 -74.80 13.59
C MET A 1 21.66 -73.69 12.62
N ALA A 2 21.08 -72.59 13.12
CA ALA A 2 20.69 -71.44 12.31
C ALA A 2 21.78 -70.36 12.43
N SER A 3 22.16 -69.81 11.27
CA SER A 3 23.35 -68.98 11.04
C SER A 3 23.25 -67.55 11.61
N ILE A 4 24.40 -66.99 11.97
CA ILE A 4 24.64 -65.72 12.66
C ILE A 4 24.62 -64.55 11.65
N GLU A 5 23.50 -64.37 10.93
CA GLU A 5 23.34 -63.27 9.96
C GLU A 5 22.17 -62.32 10.27
N SER A 6 21.61 -62.36 11.48
CA SER A 6 20.45 -61.52 11.84
C SER A 6 20.77 -60.33 12.76
N LEU A 7 22.02 -59.90 12.92
CA LEU A 7 22.42 -58.89 13.91
C LEU A 7 23.00 -57.58 13.36
N LEU A 8 22.93 -57.32 12.05
CA LEU A 8 23.24 -55.99 11.50
C LEU A 8 22.16 -55.52 10.53
N ASN A 9 21.07 -55.00 11.08
CA ASN A 9 20.29 -53.95 10.41
C ASN A 9 19.62 -53.07 11.47
N PRO A 10 20.09 -51.84 11.70
CA PRO A 10 19.36 -50.89 12.53
C PRO A 10 18.10 -50.43 11.78
N LEU A 11 16.95 -50.52 12.44
CA LEU A 11 15.68 -49.97 11.99
C LEU A 11 15.82 -48.47 11.65
N PRO A 12 15.20 -47.96 10.57
CA PRO A 12 15.24 -46.55 10.25
C PRO A 12 14.53 -45.73 11.33
N SER A 13 15.30 -44.89 12.01
CA SER A 13 14.80 -43.95 13.02
C SER A 13 13.79 -42.97 12.38
N PRO A 14 12.66 -42.67 13.04
CA PRO A 14 11.67 -41.74 12.51
C PRO A 14 12.30 -40.34 12.39
N LYS A 15 12.38 -39.84 11.15
CA LYS A 15 12.89 -38.49 10.87
C LYS A 15 12.02 -37.48 11.62
N ALA A 16 12.63 -36.74 12.53
CA ALA A 16 11.99 -35.64 13.24
C ALA A 16 11.37 -34.65 12.22
N PRO A 17 10.17 -34.11 12.49
CA PRO A 17 9.53 -33.18 11.58
C PRO A 17 10.43 -31.97 11.38
N GLN A 18 10.87 -31.76 10.14
CA GLN A 18 11.67 -30.59 9.78
C GLN A 18 10.87 -29.34 10.15
N LYS A 19 11.39 -28.58 11.12
CA LYS A 19 10.81 -27.30 11.51
C LYS A 19 10.81 -26.41 10.26
N LYS A 20 9.61 -26.14 9.72
CA LYS A 20 9.40 -25.13 8.68
C LYS A 20 10.15 -23.86 9.14
N PRO A 21 11.01 -23.26 8.31
CA PRO A 21 11.72 -22.05 8.70
C PRO A 21 10.68 -21.02 9.14
N LYS A 22 10.80 -20.54 10.39
CA LYS A 22 9.94 -19.49 10.92
C LYS A 22 10.10 -18.29 10.00
N LEU A 23 9.06 -17.98 9.22
CA LEU A 23 8.99 -16.72 8.49
C LEU A 23 9.32 -15.60 9.48
N ALA A 24 10.25 -14.72 9.13
CA ALA A 24 10.45 -13.51 9.90
C ALA A 24 9.08 -12.83 10.06
N LYS A 25 8.73 -12.45 11.29
CA LYS A 25 7.40 -11.87 11.61
C LYS A 25 7.07 -10.61 10.78
N ASP A 26 8.07 -10.05 10.11
CA ASP A 26 8.02 -8.81 9.34
C ASP A 26 7.94 -9.03 7.82
N ALA A 27 8.03 -10.27 7.35
CA ALA A 27 8.01 -10.55 5.93
C ALA A 27 6.64 -10.15 5.33
N PRO A 28 6.61 -9.47 4.18
CA PRO A 28 5.36 -9.19 3.49
C PRO A 28 4.70 -10.52 3.07
N ILE A 29 3.46 -10.69 3.51
CA ILE A 29 2.66 -11.91 3.26
C ILE A 29 1.73 -11.64 2.08
N PHE A 30 1.77 -12.52 1.08
CA PHE A 30 0.91 -12.48 -0.11
C PHE A 30 0.04 -13.74 -0.14
N THR A 31 -1.07 -13.70 0.60
CA THR A 31 -2.08 -14.76 0.60
C THR A 31 -3.24 -14.32 -0.27
N ARG A 32 -3.67 -15.17 -1.21
CA ARG A 32 -4.82 -14.86 -2.06
C ARG A 32 -6.09 -14.73 -1.20
N GLY A 33 -6.94 -13.77 -1.55
CA GLY A 33 -8.17 -13.52 -0.78
C GLY A 33 -9.11 -12.54 -1.48
N THR A 34 -10.20 -12.23 -0.79
CA THR A 34 -11.23 -11.28 -1.25
C THR A 34 -11.17 -10.01 -0.43
N THR A 35 -11.43 -8.86 -1.07
CA THR A 35 -11.50 -7.57 -0.38
C THR A 35 -12.63 -7.53 0.63
N LYS A 36 -12.41 -6.82 1.74
CA LYS A 36 -13.42 -6.55 2.78
C LYS A 36 -13.87 -5.10 2.68
N GLY A 37 -15.17 -4.86 2.72
CA GLY A 37 -15.73 -3.51 2.62
C GLY A 37 -15.59 -2.88 1.21
N PRO A 38 -15.82 -1.57 1.08
CA PRO A 38 -15.81 -0.89 -0.21
C PRO A 38 -14.39 -0.79 -0.79
N LEU A 39 -14.21 -1.18 -2.05
CA LEU A 39 -12.96 -1.01 -2.79
C LEU A 39 -12.90 0.39 -3.41
N ARG A 40 -12.35 1.38 -2.69
CA ARG A 40 -12.27 2.77 -3.14
C ARG A 40 -10.93 3.13 -3.79
N TYR A 41 -9.86 2.45 -3.38
CA TYR A 41 -8.51 2.68 -3.89
C TYR A 41 -7.91 1.36 -4.43
N PRO A 42 -8.38 0.89 -5.60
CA PRO A 42 -7.82 -0.29 -6.24
C PRO A 42 -6.37 -0.06 -6.69
N PRO A 43 -5.56 -1.14 -6.82
CA PRO A 43 -4.26 -1.02 -7.48
C PRO A 43 -4.43 -0.64 -8.96
N CYS A 44 -3.50 0.17 -9.47
CA CYS A 44 -3.36 0.39 -10.91
C CYS A 44 -2.48 -0.72 -11.48
N GLU A 45 -3.07 -1.61 -12.26
CA GLU A 45 -2.37 -2.78 -12.84
C GLU A 45 -2.12 -2.63 -14.34
N ASP A 46 -2.30 -1.41 -14.88
CA ASP A 46 -1.99 -1.07 -16.26
C ASP A 46 -0.49 -1.20 -16.53
N ARG A 47 -0.16 -1.88 -17.65
CA ARG A 47 1.22 -2.25 -17.97
C ARG A 47 1.50 -2.05 -19.45
N THR A 48 2.28 -1.03 -19.77
CA THR A 48 3.03 -1.01 -21.02
C THR A 48 4.25 -1.92 -20.90
N ASP A 49 4.81 -2.36 -22.03
CA ASP A 49 6.00 -3.21 -22.05
C ASP A 49 7.18 -2.56 -21.33
N GLU A 50 7.32 -1.23 -21.43
CA GLU A 50 8.37 -0.46 -20.77
C GLU A 50 8.17 -0.41 -19.26
N LEU A 51 6.93 -0.15 -18.81
CA LEU A 51 6.63 -0.13 -17.38
C LEU A 51 6.87 -1.51 -16.76
N ALA A 52 6.49 -2.57 -17.46
CA ALA A 52 6.75 -3.95 -17.05
C ALA A 52 8.24 -4.30 -17.01
N GLN A 53 9.08 -3.74 -17.88
CA GLN A 53 10.54 -3.89 -17.82
C GLN A 53 11.11 -3.21 -16.57
N ILE A 54 10.66 -1.98 -16.28
CA ILE A 54 11.11 -1.24 -15.09
C ILE A 54 10.68 -1.98 -13.82
N HIS A 55 9.43 -2.41 -13.72
CA HIS A 55 8.94 -3.17 -12.56
C HIS A 55 9.75 -4.46 -12.32
N ARG A 56 10.14 -5.18 -13.39
CA ARG A 56 11.04 -6.33 -13.28
C ARG A 56 12.43 -5.95 -12.79
N ALA A 57 13.02 -4.87 -13.30
CA ALA A 57 14.33 -4.40 -12.84
C ALA A 57 14.33 -4.04 -11.35
N PHE A 58 13.20 -3.58 -10.82
CA PHE A 58 13.02 -3.28 -9.40
C PHE A 58 12.50 -4.47 -8.57
N ASN A 59 12.49 -5.69 -9.11
CA ASN A 59 11.97 -6.89 -8.44
C ASN A 59 10.59 -6.65 -7.78
N LEU A 60 9.70 -5.94 -8.49
CA LEU A 60 8.38 -5.60 -7.96
C LEU A 60 7.53 -6.87 -7.80
N HIS A 61 6.94 -7.08 -6.62
CA HIS A 61 6.14 -8.27 -6.35
C HIS A 61 4.97 -8.01 -5.37
N PRO A 62 3.75 -8.49 -5.66
CA PRO A 62 3.30 -9.11 -6.90
C PRO A 62 3.18 -8.07 -8.02
N MET A 63 3.34 -8.50 -9.27
CA MET A 63 3.33 -7.62 -10.44
C MET A 63 2.12 -7.94 -11.31
N GLY A 64 1.14 -7.03 -11.36
CA GLY A 64 -0.10 -7.18 -12.14
C GLY A 64 -1.16 -8.11 -11.52
N GLU A 65 -1.02 -8.47 -10.24
CA GLU A 65 -1.98 -9.29 -9.51
C GLU A 65 -2.13 -8.84 -8.04
N ILE A 66 -1.74 -7.61 -7.71
CA ILE A 66 -1.82 -7.03 -6.37
C ILE A 66 -3.24 -7.14 -5.81
N ALA A 67 -4.26 -6.94 -6.66
CA ALA A 67 -5.66 -7.04 -6.25
C ALA A 67 -6.04 -8.42 -5.70
N LEU A 68 -5.32 -9.49 -6.07
CA LEU A 68 -5.56 -10.85 -5.58
C LEU A 68 -5.08 -11.09 -4.15
N TYR A 69 -4.26 -10.19 -3.59
CA TYR A 69 -3.61 -10.36 -2.29
C TYR A 69 -4.03 -9.28 -1.26
N PRO A 70 -5.35 -9.09 -0.99
CA PRO A 70 -5.78 -8.19 0.06
C PRO A 70 -5.34 -8.72 1.42
N ARG A 71 -4.96 -7.82 2.32
CA ARG A 71 -4.53 -8.17 3.68
C ARG A 71 -5.32 -7.39 4.73
N HIS A 72 -5.91 -8.13 5.65
CA HIS A 72 -6.50 -7.58 6.87
C HIS A 72 -5.41 -7.43 7.94
N ILE A 73 -5.29 -6.24 8.55
CA ILE A 73 -4.37 -5.98 9.64
C ILE A 73 -5.13 -5.41 10.84
N PRO A 74 -5.32 -6.20 11.92
CA PRO A 74 -5.95 -5.69 13.14
C PRO A 74 -5.16 -4.54 13.76
N TYR A 75 -5.86 -3.51 14.24
CA TYR A 75 -5.28 -2.41 14.98
C TYR A 75 -5.38 -2.67 16.49
N ASN A 76 -4.38 -3.38 17.02
CA ASN A 76 -4.26 -3.68 18.45
C ASN A 76 -3.21 -2.77 19.08
N SER A 77 -3.47 -1.46 19.13
CA SER A 77 -2.60 -0.50 19.82
C SER A 77 -3.25 0.00 21.10
N ASP A 78 -2.44 0.24 22.13
CA ASP A 78 -2.89 0.88 23.38
C ASP A 78 -3.43 2.30 23.13
N LYS A 79 -3.06 2.92 22.01
CA LYS A 79 -3.56 4.24 21.60
C LYS A 79 -4.82 4.09 20.75
N LYS A 80 -5.96 4.61 21.22
CA LYS A 80 -7.24 4.57 20.48
C LYS A 80 -7.39 5.63 19.38
N THR A 81 -6.37 6.46 19.15
CA THR A 81 -6.43 7.61 18.23
C THR A 81 -6.80 7.24 16.80
N PHE A 82 -6.43 6.05 16.31
CA PHE A 82 -6.84 5.58 14.99
C PHE A 82 -8.35 5.28 14.94
N GLN A 83 -8.86 4.51 15.90
CA GLN A 83 -10.28 4.17 16.00
C GLN A 83 -11.14 5.43 16.19
N GLU A 84 -10.71 6.36 17.04
CA GLU A 84 -11.44 7.61 17.27
C GLU A 84 -11.56 8.46 16.00
N LYS A 85 -10.47 8.54 15.22
CA LYS A 85 -10.40 9.35 14.00
C LYS A 85 -11.03 8.69 12.78
N THR A 86 -11.01 7.36 12.68
CA THR A 86 -11.49 6.64 11.48
C THR A 86 -12.78 5.85 11.71
N GLY A 87 -13.13 5.55 12.95
CA GLY A 87 -14.21 4.64 13.31
C GLY A 87 -13.87 3.15 13.10
N ARG A 88 -12.61 2.81 12.83
CA ARG A 88 -12.18 1.45 12.42
C ARG A 88 -11.18 0.86 13.40
N GLU A 89 -11.21 -0.46 13.53
CA GLU A 89 -10.29 -1.26 14.38
C GLU A 89 -9.32 -2.10 13.55
N SER A 90 -9.30 -1.94 12.23
CA SER A 90 -8.40 -2.65 11.33
C SER A 90 -8.07 -1.81 10.09
N PHE A 91 -7.00 -2.23 9.42
CA PHE A 91 -6.67 -1.81 8.06
C PHE A 91 -7.05 -2.91 7.08
N GLU A 92 -7.57 -2.51 5.94
CA GLU A 92 -7.82 -3.38 4.80
C GLU A 92 -6.88 -2.92 3.68
N VAL A 93 -5.76 -3.62 3.49
CA VAL A 93 -4.65 -3.11 2.68
C VAL A 93 -4.36 -3.95 1.45
N PHE A 94 -3.90 -3.27 0.42
CA PHE A 94 -3.03 -3.88 -0.59
C PHE A 94 -1.58 -3.57 -0.25
N GLN A 95 -0.68 -4.42 -0.74
CA GLN A 95 0.75 -4.24 -0.58
C GLN A 95 1.50 -4.87 -1.74
N TYR A 96 2.68 -4.33 -2.02
CA TYR A 96 3.69 -4.94 -2.86
C TYR A 96 5.08 -4.58 -2.33
N THR A 97 6.07 -5.34 -2.75
CA THR A 97 7.48 -5.08 -2.48
C THR A 97 8.20 -4.64 -3.72
N PHE A 98 9.34 -3.99 -3.51
CA PHE A 98 10.31 -3.68 -4.54
C PHE A 98 11.71 -3.61 -3.94
N GLN A 99 12.70 -3.67 -4.81
CA GLN A 99 14.11 -3.54 -4.53
C GLN A 99 14.72 -2.56 -5.52
N ILE A 100 15.58 -1.67 -5.06
CA ILE A 100 16.30 -0.74 -5.92
C ILE A 100 17.53 -1.50 -6.44
N PRO A 101 17.80 -1.50 -7.76
CA PRO A 101 18.99 -2.15 -8.32
C PRO A 101 20.27 -1.70 -7.60
N GLY A 102 21.10 -2.67 -7.19
CA GLY A 102 22.33 -2.41 -6.43
C GLY A 102 22.15 -2.26 -4.91
N HIS A 103 20.93 -2.34 -4.38
CA HIS A 103 20.68 -2.39 -2.94
C HIS A 103 20.14 -3.75 -2.49
N ASP A 104 20.65 -4.27 -1.38
CA ASP A 104 20.18 -5.56 -0.81
C ASP A 104 18.86 -5.46 -0.04
N LYS A 105 18.39 -4.24 0.22
CA LYS A 105 17.19 -4.01 1.02
C LYS A 105 15.95 -4.08 0.13
N GLN A 106 14.94 -4.78 0.63
CA GLN A 106 13.59 -4.76 0.06
C GLN A 106 12.73 -3.75 0.83
N TRP A 107 11.91 -3.00 0.09
CA TRP A 107 10.93 -2.06 0.63
C TRP A 107 9.52 -2.54 0.30
N THR A 108 8.55 -2.11 1.10
CA THR A 108 7.14 -2.46 0.96
C THR A 108 6.31 -1.20 0.82
N ILE A 109 5.48 -1.12 -0.21
CA ILE A 109 4.41 -0.13 -0.33
C ILE A 109 3.12 -0.80 0.12
N SER A 110 2.33 -0.08 0.91
CA SER A 110 1.02 -0.56 1.37
C SER A 110 0.05 0.60 1.52
N TRP A 111 -1.19 0.40 1.15
CA TRP A 111 -2.26 1.39 1.32
C TRP A 111 -3.57 0.71 1.68
N ASP A 112 -4.37 1.40 2.48
CA ASP A 112 -5.72 0.97 2.84
C ASP A 112 -6.67 1.27 1.68
N TYR A 113 -7.29 0.22 1.12
CA TYR A 113 -8.13 0.34 -0.06
C TYR A 113 -9.57 0.78 0.24
N ASN A 114 -9.98 0.84 1.50
CA ASN A 114 -11.30 1.34 1.90
C ASN A 114 -11.31 2.86 2.05
N ILE A 115 -10.28 3.44 2.67
CA ILE A 115 -10.26 4.87 3.03
C ILE A 115 -9.05 5.64 2.50
N GLY A 116 -8.16 4.99 1.76
CA GLY A 116 -7.08 5.67 1.05
C GLY A 116 -5.98 6.17 1.97
N LEU A 117 -5.64 5.43 3.02
CA LEU A 117 -4.45 5.74 3.82
C LEU A 117 -3.24 5.05 3.22
N VAL A 118 -2.19 5.79 2.85
CA VAL A 118 -0.94 5.27 2.29
C VAL A 118 0.14 5.27 3.36
N ARG A 119 0.82 4.13 3.54
CA ARG A 119 1.95 4.02 4.47
C ARG A 119 3.21 4.64 3.85
N THR A 120 3.61 5.81 4.32
CA THR A 120 4.67 6.60 3.68
C THR A 120 6.08 6.26 4.16
N THR A 121 6.23 5.48 5.23
CA THR A 121 7.54 5.19 5.84
C THR A 121 8.58 4.63 4.86
N HIS A 122 8.19 3.74 3.95
CA HIS A 122 9.12 3.17 2.96
C HIS A 122 9.35 4.06 1.74
N LEU A 123 8.48 5.06 1.49
CA LEU A 123 8.77 6.12 0.53
C LEU A 123 10.00 6.90 1.00
N PHE A 124 10.02 7.37 2.26
CA PHE A 124 11.15 8.10 2.81
C PHE A 124 12.41 7.24 2.95
N LYS A 125 12.29 6.04 3.52
CA LYS A 125 13.46 5.17 3.79
C LYS A 125 14.17 4.70 2.52
N SER A 126 13.44 4.46 1.43
CA SER A 126 14.05 4.05 0.16
C SER A 126 14.84 5.18 -0.50
N GLN A 127 14.44 6.43 -0.25
CA GLN A 127 15.15 7.64 -0.70
C GLN A 127 16.17 8.16 0.32
N GLN A 128 16.60 7.32 1.28
CA GLN A 128 17.61 7.62 2.29
C GLN A 128 17.26 8.78 3.25
N TYR A 129 15.98 9.18 3.33
CA TYR A 129 15.53 10.13 4.34
C TYR A 129 15.49 9.49 5.74
N SER A 130 15.76 10.33 6.74
CA SER A 130 15.79 9.92 8.14
C SER A 130 14.41 9.49 8.66
N LYS A 131 14.39 8.70 9.74
CA LYS A 131 13.14 8.27 10.40
C LYS A 131 12.27 9.43 10.94
N THR A 132 12.84 10.62 11.11
CA THR A 132 12.13 11.81 11.61
C THR A 132 11.56 12.68 10.49
N THR A 133 11.96 12.45 9.24
CA THR A 133 11.50 13.22 8.09
C THR A 133 9.98 13.24 7.94
N PRO A 134 9.24 12.11 8.07
CA PRO A 134 7.76 12.15 7.98
C PRO A 134 7.13 13.12 8.98
N ALA A 135 7.63 13.18 10.22
CA ALA A 135 7.11 14.11 11.23
C ALA A 135 7.37 15.57 10.86
N LYS A 136 8.52 15.88 10.25
CA LYS A 136 8.83 17.22 9.74
C LYS A 136 7.90 17.62 8.60
N VAL A 137 7.60 16.69 7.68
CA VAL A 137 6.64 16.91 6.60
C VAL A 137 5.24 17.21 7.15
N LEU A 138 4.79 16.45 8.16
CA LEU A 138 3.51 16.71 8.81
C LEU A 138 3.46 18.09 9.49
N ALA A 139 4.57 18.55 10.07
CA ALA A 139 4.66 19.87 10.70
C ALA A 139 4.73 21.02 9.67
N ALA A 140 5.32 20.77 8.49
CA ALA A 140 5.49 21.77 7.44
C ALA A 140 4.21 22.03 6.63
N ASN A 141 3.23 21.13 6.68
CA ASN A 141 1.96 21.21 5.94
C ASN A 141 0.80 21.37 6.95
N PRO A 142 0.27 22.59 7.15
CA PRO A 142 -0.82 22.85 8.10
C PRO A 142 -2.03 21.94 7.87
N GLY A 143 -2.61 21.39 8.93
CA GLY A 143 -3.76 20.47 8.89
C GLY A 143 -3.43 19.01 8.56
N LEU A 144 -2.31 18.72 7.89
CA LEU A 144 -1.97 17.36 7.46
C LEU A 144 -1.76 16.39 8.63
N ARG A 145 -1.26 16.89 9.76
CA ARG A 145 -1.05 16.11 10.99
C ARG A 145 -2.36 15.58 11.58
N ASP A 146 -3.46 16.31 11.42
CA ASP A 146 -4.74 15.97 12.04
C ASP A 146 -5.41 14.78 11.34
N ILE A 147 -5.13 14.64 10.05
CA ILE A 147 -5.69 13.61 9.17
C ILE A 147 -4.69 12.48 8.84
N SER A 148 -3.50 12.53 9.43
CA SER A 148 -2.48 11.47 9.32
C SER A 148 -2.35 10.69 10.63
N HIS A 149 -1.85 9.45 10.53
CA HIS A 149 -1.75 8.54 11.66
C HIS A 149 -0.31 8.05 11.84
N SER A 150 0.22 8.18 13.06
CA SER A 150 1.49 7.57 13.46
C SER A 150 1.19 6.32 14.27
N ILE A 151 1.31 5.16 13.62
CA ILE A 151 1.00 3.85 14.20
C ILE A 151 2.27 3.31 14.85
N THR A 152 2.24 3.20 16.18
CA THR A 152 3.32 2.69 17.01
C THR A 152 2.83 1.51 17.84
N GLY A 153 3.62 0.43 17.93
CA GLY A 153 3.20 -0.81 18.59
C GLY A 153 2.21 -1.63 17.75
N GLY A 154 1.71 -2.73 18.31
CA GLY A 154 0.82 -3.64 17.60
C GLY A 154 1.48 -4.35 16.41
N ALA A 155 0.68 -4.68 15.39
CA ALA A 155 1.14 -5.40 14.20
C ALA A 155 2.24 -4.64 13.43
N ILE A 156 3.40 -5.26 13.26
CA ILE A 156 4.59 -4.61 12.65
C ILE A 156 4.31 -4.14 11.21
N ALA A 157 3.47 -4.86 10.47
CA ALA A 157 3.04 -4.49 9.13
C ALA A 157 2.29 -3.15 9.07
N ALA A 158 1.58 -2.77 10.14
CA ALA A 158 0.87 -1.50 10.24
C ALA A 158 1.74 -0.34 10.77
N GLN A 159 2.90 -0.61 11.37
CA GLN A 159 3.68 0.44 12.03
C GLN A 159 4.26 1.45 11.03
N GLY A 160 4.24 2.73 11.41
CA GLY A 160 4.75 3.83 10.59
C GLY A 160 3.74 4.96 10.42
N TYR A 161 4.03 5.84 9.48
CA TYR A 161 3.20 6.98 9.16
C TYR A 161 2.25 6.65 8.02
N TRP A 162 0.98 6.96 8.21
CA TRP A 162 -0.09 6.80 7.23
C TRP A 162 -0.66 8.18 6.90
N MET A 163 -0.67 8.53 5.62
CA MET A 163 -1.18 9.80 5.11
C MET A 163 -2.34 9.54 4.15
N PRO A 164 -3.33 10.43 4.05
CA PRO A 164 -4.38 10.33 3.04
C PRO A 164 -3.80 10.28 1.62
N PHE A 165 -4.47 9.57 0.72
CA PHE A 165 -3.99 9.23 -0.61
C PHE A 165 -3.51 10.43 -1.42
N ALA A 166 -4.34 11.47 -1.52
CA ALA A 166 -4.03 12.67 -2.28
C ALA A 166 -2.78 13.38 -1.73
N ALA A 167 -2.72 13.55 -0.40
CA ALA A 167 -1.56 14.15 0.26
C ALA A 167 -0.30 13.28 0.11
N ALA A 168 -0.41 11.95 0.22
CA ALA A 168 0.69 11.04 0.02
C ALA A 168 1.23 11.08 -1.42
N LYS A 169 0.34 11.12 -2.43
CA LYS A 169 0.69 11.26 -3.85
C LYS A 169 1.45 12.58 -4.07
N ALA A 170 0.90 13.70 -3.61
CA ALA A 170 1.52 15.02 -3.76
C ALA A 170 2.88 15.12 -3.04
N VAL A 171 2.97 14.63 -1.80
CA VAL A 171 4.22 14.61 -1.02
C VAL A 171 5.25 13.72 -1.71
N ALA A 172 4.89 12.52 -2.17
CA ALA A 172 5.80 11.62 -2.87
C ALA A 172 6.33 12.22 -4.17
N ALA A 173 5.49 12.95 -4.91
CA ALA A 173 5.90 13.59 -6.16
C ALA A 173 7.07 14.57 -5.98
N THR A 174 7.24 15.17 -4.79
CA THR A 174 8.35 16.10 -4.56
C THR A 174 9.71 15.42 -4.41
N PHE A 175 9.78 14.12 -4.06
CA PHE A 175 11.06 13.49 -3.69
C PHE A 175 11.26 12.05 -4.18
N CYS A 176 10.23 11.38 -4.69
CA CYS A 176 10.30 9.98 -5.12
C CYS A 176 10.73 9.80 -6.60
N TRP A 177 11.49 10.74 -7.17
CA TRP A 177 11.88 10.68 -8.59
C TRP A 177 12.52 9.35 -8.98
N ASN A 178 13.45 8.82 -8.17
CA ASN A 178 14.20 7.61 -8.51
C ASN A 178 13.37 6.33 -8.49
N ILE A 179 12.22 6.33 -7.80
CA ILE A 179 11.31 5.19 -7.71
C ILE A 179 9.94 5.47 -8.32
N ARG A 180 9.79 6.58 -9.06
CA ARG A 180 8.47 7.07 -9.51
C ARG A 180 7.66 6.04 -10.29
N TYR A 181 8.30 5.25 -11.13
CA TYR A 181 7.65 4.18 -11.90
C TYR A 181 7.21 3.00 -11.02
N VAL A 182 7.91 2.72 -9.92
CA VAL A 182 7.54 1.70 -8.94
C VAL A 182 6.30 2.10 -8.13
N LEU A 183 5.96 3.40 -8.09
CA LEU A 183 4.79 3.91 -7.38
C LEU A 183 3.53 3.95 -8.24
N THR A 184 3.62 3.59 -9.53
CA THR A 184 2.45 3.50 -10.42
C THR A 184 1.35 2.57 -9.90
N PRO A 185 1.62 1.41 -9.24
CA PRO A 185 0.54 0.56 -8.79
C PRO A 185 -0.33 1.16 -7.68
N VAL A 186 0.18 2.15 -6.94
CA VAL A 186 -0.60 2.88 -5.94
C VAL A 186 -1.11 4.22 -6.47
N PHE A 187 -0.30 4.97 -7.23
CA PHE A 187 -0.64 6.36 -7.60
C PHE A 187 -1.12 6.55 -9.03
N GLY A 188 -1.11 5.51 -9.86
CA GLY A 188 -1.50 5.57 -11.27
C GLY A 188 -0.32 5.75 -12.22
N VAL A 189 -0.55 5.44 -13.51
CA VAL A 189 0.45 5.57 -14.59
C VAL A 189 0.85 7.01 -14.89
N ASP A 190 0.04 7.99 -14.48
CA ASP A 190 0.30 9.42 -14.58
C ASP A 190 1.36 9.90 -13.56
N PHE A 191 1.49 9.22 -12.42
CA PHE A 191 2.32 9.66 -11.30
C PHE A 191 3.78 10.01 -11.66
N PRO A 192 4.50 9.25 -12.51
CA PRO A 192 5.85 9.61 -12.94
C PRO A 192 5.96 11.01 -13.55
N SER A 193 4.95 11.46 -14.28
CA SER A 193 4.93 12.79 -14.91
C SER A 193 4.75 13.93 -13.90
N LEU A 194 4.18 13.64 -12.73
CA LEU A 194 3.98 14.61 -11.65
C LEU A 194 5.24 14.82 -10.80
N CYS A 195 6.21 13.90 -10.89
CA CYS A 195 7.37 13.93 -10.02
C CYS A 195 8.32 15.08 -10.38
N VAL A 196 8.82 15.78 -9.36
CA VAL A 196 9.83 16.83 -9.53
C VAL A 196 11.18 16.17 -9.77
N ARG A 197 11.93 16.65 -10.77
CA ARG A 197 13.26 16.13 -11.11
C ARG A 197 14.32 16.60 -10.12
N PRO A 198 15.32 15.77 -9.75
CA PRO A 198 16.48 16.22 -8.99
C PRO A 198 17.14 17.44 -9.63
N GLY A 199 17.40 18.47 -8.83
CA GLY A 199 17.97 19.75 -9.28
C GLY A 199 16.96 20.79 -9.74
N ALA A 200 15.69 20.42 -9.93
CA ALA A 200 14.62 21.40 -10.15
C ALA A 200 14.17 22.06 -8.83
N GLU A 201 13.60 23.25 -8.92
CA GLU A 201 12.98 23.92 -7.78
C GLU A 201 11.86 23.04 -7.19
N GLY A 202 11.80 22.97 -5.86
CA GLY A 202 10.80 22.16 -5.14
C GLY A 202 11.18 20.69 -4.95
N TYR A 203 12.25 20.18 -5.58
CA TYR A 203 12.72 18.81 -5.32
C TYR A 203 13.13 18.64 -3.85
N GLY A 204 12.59 17.63 -3.18
CA GLY A 204 12.81 17.36 -1.76
C GLY A 204 12.14 18.36 -0.81
N GLY A 205 11.36 19.31 -1.32
CA GLY A 205 10.71 20.36 -0.50
C GLY A 205 9.57 19.83 0.37
N MET A 206 8.86 18.79 -0.09
CA MET A 206 7.80 18.09 0.66
C MET A 206 6.72 19.02 1.23
N ARG A 207 6.51 20.17 0.58
CA ARG A 207 5.39 21.08 0.80
C ARG A 207 4.39 20.86 -0.30
N ILE A 208 3.13 20.71 0.07
CA ILE A 208 2.03 20.47 -0.86
C ILE A 208 1.03 21.62 -0.80
N ASP A 209 0.21 21.73 -1.84
CA ASP A 209 -0.87 22.69 -1.90
C ASP A 209 -1.83 22.52 -0.71
N ALA A 210 -2.25 23.63 -0.11
CA ALA A 210 -3.18 23.65 1.00
C ALA A 210 -4.54 23.06 0.59
N ASP A 211 -4.96 23.21 -0.67
CA ASP A 211 -6.21 22.68 -1.19
C ASP A 211 -6.21 21.14 -1.19
N ILE A 212 -5.05 20.52 -1.46
CA ILE A 212 -4.89 19.07 -1.37
C ILE A 212 -5.08 18.59 0.08
N VAL A 213 -4.62 19.36 1.06
CA VAL A 213 -4.80 19.03 2.48
C VAL A 213 -6.26 19.21 2.89
N ALA A 214 -6.91 20.29 2.44
CA ALA A 214 -8.31 20.56 2.71
C ALA A 214 -9.22 19.46 2.14
N GLU A 215 -9.02 19.07 0.88
CA GLU A 215 -9.79 18.01 0.24
C GLU A 215 -9.55 16.65 0.90
N ALA A 216 -8.29 16.36 1.25
CA ALA A 216 -7.96 15.15 2.00
C ALA A 216 -8.66 15.12 3.36
N ALA A 217 -8.81 16.26 4.05
CA ALA A 217 -9.52 16.37 5.31
C ALA A 217 -11.04 16.18 5.15
N HIS A 218 -11.62 16.74 4.09
CA HIS A 218 -13.02 16.53 3.74
C HIS A 218 -13.30 15.05 3.47
N THR A 219 -12.47 14.42 2.62
CA THR A 219 -12.55 12.98 2.31
C THR A 219 -12.40 12.11 3.58
N ALA A 220 -11.44 12.42 4.45
CA ALA A 220 -11.25 11.65 5.69
C ALA A 220 -12.47 11.74 6.63
N THR A 221 -13.05 12.94 6.73
CA THR A 221 -14.28 13.18 7.51
C THR A 221 -15.46 12.42 6.91
N TYR A 222 -15.62 12.48 5.59
CA TYR A 222 -16.67 11.75 4.88
C TYR A 222 -16.60 10.24 5.15
N TYR A 223 -15.43 9.63 5.02
CA TYR A 223 -15.25 8.19 5.30
C TYR A 223 -15.52 7.82 6.75
N ARG A 224 -15.12 8.67 7.71
CA ARG A 224 -15.44 8.48 9.13
C ARG A 224 -16.96 8.48 9.35
N LEU A 225 -17.70 9.37 8.69
CA LEU A 225 -19.16 9.42 8.78
C LEU A 225 -19.84 8.18 8.19
N LEU A 226 -19.35 7.68 7.04
CA LEU A 226 -19.84 6.42 6.46
C LEU A 226 -19.65 5.23 7.41
N GLN A 227 -18.51 5.18 8.11
CA GLN A 227 -18.23 4.12 9.08
C GLN A 227 -19.22 4.16 10.25
N ARG A 228 -19.58 5.35 10.75
CA ARG A 228 -20.57 5.51 11.83
C ARG A 228 -21.99 5.13 11.41
N ARG A 229 -22.34 5.33 10.13
CA ARG A 229 -23.65 5.00 9.56
C ARG A 229 -23.84 3.51 9.24
N SER A 230 -22.79 2.70 9.39
CA SER A 230 -22.82 1.27 9.12
C SER A 230 -22.82 0.45 10.43
N PRO A 231 -23.90 0.45 11.25
CA PRO A 231 -23.93 -0.32 12.48
C PRO A 231 -24.20 -1.82 12.28
N ASP A 232 -24.71 -2.26 11.13
CA ASP A 232 -25.11 -3.66 10.92
C ASP A 232 -24.43 -4.27 9.70
N ARG A 233 -23.47 -5.17 9.91
CA ARG A 233 -23.28 -6.42 9.12
C ARG A 233 -22.36 -7.45 9.79
N TYR A 234 -22.27 -7.56 11.12
CA TYR A 234 -21.69 -8.78 11.74
C TYR A 234 -22.30 -9.06 13.12
N CYS A 235 -23.57 -9.44 13.15
CA CYS A 235 -24.11 -10.29 14.21
C CYS A 235 -24.82 -11.46 13.51
N VAL A 236 -24.08 -12.52 13.21
CA VAL A 236 -24.70 -13.84 13.03
C VAL A 236 -24.70 -14.47 14.42
N SER A 237 -25.80 -14.31 15.13
CA SER A 237 -26.11 -15.17 16.27
C SER A 237 -26.62 -16.50 15.72
N PRO A 238 -26.00 -17.65 16.04
CA PRO A 238 -26.57 -18.93 15.70
C PRO A 238 -27.70 -19.25 16.68
N GLY A 239 -28.90 -19.42 16.15
CA GLY A 239 -30.00 -20.11 16.84
C GLY A 239 -31.07 -19.21 17.42
N SER A 240 -32.22 -19.17 16.74
CA SER A 240 -33.41 -19.79 17.32
C SER A 240 -34.43 -20.06 16.22
N VAL A 241 -34.80 -21.33 16.12
CA VAL A 241 -35.83 -21.87 15.23
C VAL A 241 -37.18 -21.36 15.73
N GLY A 242 -37.95 -20.71 14.85
CA GLY A 242 -39.29 -20.22 15.14
C GLY A 242 -40.22 -20.43 13.95
N THR A 243 -40.72 -21.65 13.86
CA THR A 243 -42.05 -22.06 13.36
C THR A 243 -42.77 -21.17 12.33
N PHE A 244 -42.79 -21.66 11.09
CA PHE A 244 -43.79 -21.30 10.07
C PHE A 244 -45.18 -21.84 10.47
N THR A 245 -46.19 -21.00 10.41
CA THR A 245 -47.59 -21.42 10.18
C THR A 245 -48.17 -20.64 9.00
N PRO A 246 -48.88 -21.29 8.06
CA PRO A 246 -49.55 -20.61 6.97
C PRO A 246 -50.99 -20.28 7.37
N VAL A 247 -51.43 -19.05 7.12
CA VAL A 247 -52.87 -18.75 7.03
C VAL A 247 -53.15 -18.07 5.70
N ASN A 248 -54.02 -18.74 4.97
CA ASN A 248 -54.53 -18.41 3.65
C ASN A 248 -55.77 -17.52 3.81
N GLY A 249 -55.98 -16.55 2.92
CA GLY A 249 -57.32 -16.01 2.64
C GLY A 249 -57.42 -14.51 2.44
N GLY A 250 -57.85 -14.10 1.24
CA GLY A 250 -58.80 -12.99 1.10
C GLY A 250 -58.35 -11.78 0.29
N SER A 251 -58.70 -11.78 -0.98
CA SER A 251 -58.61 -10.69 -1.97
C SER A 251 -59.25 -9.37 -1.53
N SER A 252 -58.69 -8.23 -1.96
CA SER A 252 -59.47 -7.19 -2.65
C SER A 252 -58.59 -6.11 -3.30
N LEU A 253 -59.14 -5.63 -4.42
CA LEU A 253 -58.71 -4.59 -5.36
C LEU A 253 -58.27 -3.27 -4.71
N GLY A 254 -57.26 -2.62 -5.29
CA GLY A 254 -56.88 -1.26 -4.96
C GLY A 254 -55.87 -0.68 -5.95
N THR A 255 -56.36 -0.20 -7.08
CA THR A 255 -55.63 0.54 -8.10
C THR A 255 -55.23 1.93 -7.60
N SER A 256 -53.95 2.29 -7.64
CA SER A 256 -53.54 3.66 -7.95
C SER A 256 -52.08 3.73 -8.40
N ARG A 257 -51.93 4.34 -9.58
CA ARG A 257 -50.68 4.81 -10.17
C ARG A 257 -50.15 6.01 -9.40
N SER A 258 -48.84 6.11 -9.28
CA SER A 258 -48.14 7.41 -9.21
C SER A 258 -46.75 7.28 -9.83
N ASP A 259 -46.64 7.86 -11.03
CA ASP A 259 -45.41 8.21 -11.74
C ASP A 259 -44.58 9.24 -10.97
N SER A 260 -43.24 9.12 -11.01
CA SER A 260 -42.26 10.23 -11.05
C SER A 260 -40.82 9.67 -11.10
N PRO A 261 -39.85 10.42 -11.65
CA PRO A 261 -39.02 9.92 -12.73
C PRO A 261 -37.55 9.65 -12.37
N VAL A 262 -36.93 8.88 -13.27
CA VAL A 262 -35.51 8.57 -13.36
C VAL A 262 -34.76 9.82 -13.82
N GLU A 263 -33.89 10.39 -12.97
CA GLU A 263 -32.86 11.33 -13.40
C GLU A 263 -31.55 10.58 -13.66
N SER A 264 -31.16 10.58 -14.93
CA SER A 264 -29.87 10.14 -15.44
C SER A 264 -28.85 11.25 -15.24
N LEU A 265 -27.74 10.97 -14.54
CA LEU A 265 -26.58 11.87 -14.53
C LEU A 265 -25.61 11.44 -15.63
N GLU A 266 -25.33 12.40 -16.50
CA GLU A 266 -24.55 12.30 -17.72
C GLU A 266 -23.04 12.17 -17.46
N ASP A 267 -22.40 11.51 -18.44
CA ASP A 267 -20.97 11.40 -18.67
C ASP A 267 -20.28 12.77 -18.72
N VAL A 268 -19.21 12.94 -17.95
CA VAL A 268 -18.22 14.00 -18.18
C VAL A 268 -16.94 13.35 -18.68
N SER A 269 -16.82 13.29 -20.01
CA SER A 269 -15.56 13.11 -20.71
C SER A 269 -14.85 14.46 -20.84
N ASP A 270 -13.63 14.59 -20.31
CA ASP A 270 -12.75 15.69 -20.68
C ASP A 270 -11.26 15.29 -20.73
N GLY A 271 -10.63 15.54 -21.88
CA GLY A 271 -9.36 16.27 -21.88
C GLY A 271 -8.03 15.51 -21.94
N GLY A 272 -7.95 14.33 -22.54
CA GLY A 272 -6.67 13.64 -22.77
C GLY A 272 -5.74 14.40 -23.73
N ARG A 273 -4.80 15.21 -23.21
CA ARG A 273 -3.62 15.68 -23.98
C ARG A 273 -2.62 14.53 -24.13
N GLY A 274 -2.49 14.04 -25.36
CA GLY A 274 -1.54 12.97 -25.71
C GLY A 274 -0.09 13.37 -25.44
N TYR A 275 0.57 12.63 -24.56
CA TYR A 275 2.03 12.60 -24.45
C TYR A 275 2.57 11.75 -25.60
N GLY A 276 3.22 12.38 -26.57
CA GLY A 276 3.80 11.69 -27.73
C GLY A 276 4.86 10.67 -27.33
N VAL A 277 4.79 9.49 -27.96
CA VAL A 277 5.69 8.32 -27.78
C VAL A 277 7.19 8.68 -27.80
N GLY A 278 7.58 9.76 -28.49
CA GLY A 278 8.97 10.25 -28.55
C GLY A 278 9.51 10.92 -27.29
N GLY A 279 8.66 11.50 -26.43
CA GLY A 279 9.08 12.12 -25.16
C GLY A 279 9.44 11.08 -24.08
N PHE A 280 8.68 9.98 -24.06
CA PHE A 280 8.81 8.89 -23.10
C PHE A 280 10.15 8.13 -23.27
N ALA A 281 10.57 7.83 -24.50
CA ALA A 281 11.82 7.10 -24.77
C ALA A 281 13.09 7.87 -24.32
N ARG A 282 13.08 9.21 -24.41
CA ARG A 282 14.22 10.04 -23.96
C ARG A 282 14.34 10.06 -22.44
N GLU A 283 13.20 10.06 -21.74
CA GLU A 283 13.17 10.04 -20.28
C GLU A 283 13.55 8.67 -19.70
N ILE A 284 13.38 7.59 -20.47
CA ILE A 284 13.84 6.23 -20.12
C ILE A 284 15.35 6.09 -20.23
N LYS A 285 15.98 6.61 -21.29
CA LYS A 285 17.46 6.67 -21.35
C LYS A 285 18.01 7.46 -20.18
N ALA A 286 17.34 8.55 -19.79
CA ALA A 286 17.69 9.32 -18.61
C ALA A 286 17.47 8.50 -17.31
N ALA A 287 16.39 7.71 -17.19
CA ALA A 287 16.17 6.85 -16.03
C ALA A 287 17.20 5.72 -15.93
N HIS A 288 17.60 5.10 -17.05
CA HIS A 288 18.66 4.10 -17.09
C HIS A 288 20.03 4.71 -16.80
N ALA A 289 20.30 5.91 -17.31
CA ALA A 289 21.51 6.68 -16.97
C ALA A 289 21.52 7.11 -15.50
N LEU A 290 20.38 7.50 -14.93
CA LEU A 290 20.23 7.81 -13.51
C LEU A 290 20.40 6.56 -12.63
N LEU A 291 19.91 5.40 -13.07
CA LEU A 291 20.19 4.12 -12.39
C LEU A 291 21.69 3.80 -12.41
N SER A 292 22.38 4.05 -13.54
CA SER A 292 23.84 3.90 -13.64
C SER A 292 24.59 4.88 -12.74
N LEU A 293 24.17 6.14 -12.68
CA LEU A 293 24.77 7.17 -11.81
C LEU A 293 24.49 6.91 -10.31
N CYS A 294 23.29 6.43 -9.97
CA CYS A 294 22.97 6.01 -8.61
C CYS A 294 23.82 4.82 -8.16
N GLN A 295 24.16 3.90 -9.07
CA GLN A 295 25.09 2.82 -8.80
C GLN A 295 26.49 3.35 -8.48
N GLU A 296 26.99 4.31 -9.27
CA GLU A 296 28.32 4.93 -9.06
C GLU A 296 28.42 5.68 -7.72
N VAL A 297 27.42 6.50 -7.38
CA VAL A 297 27.40 7.27 -6.12
C VAL A 297 27.24 6.35 -4.89
N ALA A 298 26.47 5.27 -5.01
CA ALA A 298 26.33 4.28 -3.94
C ALA A 298 27.66 3.55 -3.68
N SER A 299 28.39 3.16 -4.72
CA SER A 299 29.72 2.55 -4.58
C SER A 299 30.75 3.49 -3.95
N ASP A 300 30.72 4.78 -4.28
CA ASP A 300 31.62 5.77 -3.68
C ASP A 300 31.30 6.01 -2.20
N SER A 301 30.02 6.09 -1.85
CA SER A 301 29.60 6.23 -0.46
C SER A 301 30.00 5.03 0.39
N GLU A 302 29.88 3.79 -0.11
CA GLU A 302 30.34 2.60 0.61
C GLU A 302 31.87 2.55 0.75
N SER A 303 32.61 3.01 -0.26
CA SER A 303 34.07 3.11 -0.22
C SER A 303 34.53 4.11 0.85
N ILE A 304 33.85 5.25 0.96
CA ILE A 304 34.10 6.28 1.99
C ILE A 304 33.77 5.74 3.39
N GLU A 305 32.64 5.04 3.55
CA GLU A 305 32.23 4.46 4.83
C GLU A 305 33.19 3.36 5.30
N ARG A 306 33.67 2.51 4.38
CA ARG A 306 34.72 1.50 4.64
C ARG A 306 36.04 2.14 5.06
N ARG A 307 36.43 3.26 4.45
CA ARG A 307 37.64 4.03 4.83
C ARG A 307 37.51 4.66 6.22
N LYS A 308 36.33 5.19 6.56
CA LYS A 308 36.05 5.75 7.91
C LYS A 308 36.10 4.67 8.99
N ARG A 309 35.53 3.48 8.74
CA ARG A 309 35.59 2.34 9.68
C ARG A 309 37.03 1.85 9.90
N ARG A 310 37.85 1.79 8.86
CA ARG A 310 39.28 1.41 9.00
C ARG A 310 40.10 2.43 9.80
N ARG A 311 39.74 3.72 9.76
CA ARG A 311 40.40 4.78 10.57
C ARG A 311 39.93 4.84 12.02
N ALA A 312 38.76 4.29 12.33
CA ALA A 312 38.22 4.26 13.71
C ALA A 312 38.64 3.00 14.49
N SER A 313 39.33 2.06 13.84
CA SER A 313 39.80 0.79 14.42
C SER A 313 41.33 0.68 14.46
N ALA A 314 42.04 1.77 14.18
CA ALA A 314 43.49 1.94 14.33
C ALA A 314 43.73 3.01 15.39
#